data_AF-A0A0D2KSY3-F1
#
_entry.id   AF-A0A0D2KSY3-F1
#
_cell.length_a   1.000
_cell.length_b   1.000
_cell.length_c   1.000
_cell.angle_alpha   90.00
_cell.angle_beta   90.00
_cell.angle_gamma   90.00
#
_symmetry.space_group_name_H-M   'P 1'
#
loop_
_entity.id
_entity.type
_entity.pdbx_description
1 polymer ?
#
loop_
_entity_poly.entity_id
_entity_poly.type
_entity_poly.pdbx_seq_one_letter_code
_entity_poly.pdbx_strand_id
1 'polypeptide(L)'
;MADSKKPVELEEGWKDMQAGINKLIRILEGENESQFNAEQYMKLYTTIYNMCTQKPPYDYSEQLYGRYREAFNSYINDKVLPSLREHREEVLLRELYQRWCNHKLMVRWLSRFFNYLDRYYVLRHSLHPLKDVGLLCFRDHVYVEVKRRAKDAVLKLIEREREGELIDRALVKNILDIFIEQQPAAAVGRPGGPALV
;
A
#
# COMPACT_ATOMS: atom_id res chain seq x y z
N MET A 1 14.58 27.21 29.35
CA MET A 1 14.97 25.81 29.61
C MET A 1 14.20 24.95 28.64
N ALA A 2 14.86 24.45 27.59
CA ALA A 2 14.20 23.57 26.62
C ALA A 2 13.99 22.22 27.31
N ASP A 3 12.73 21.82 27.46
CA ASP A 3 12.36 20.51 27.95
C ASP A 3 12.93 19.47 26.98
N SER A 4 14.07 18.89 27.34
CA SER A 4 14.78 17.89 26.55
C SER A 4 13.97 16.60 26.60
N LYS A 5 12.88 16.55 25.83
CA LYS A 5 12.17 15.29 25.56
C LYS A 5 13.20 14.27 25.10
N LYS A 6 13.26 13.15 25.81
CA LYS A 6 14.11 12.02 25.45
C LYS A 6 13.84 11.62 23.99
N PRO A 7 14.87 11.20 23.25
CA PRO A 7 14.67 10.71 21.91
C PRO A 7 13.72 9.50 21.90
N VAL A 8 12.87 9.42 20.88
CA VAL A 8 12.01 8.26 20.63
C VAL A 8 12.88 7.20 19.97
N GLU A 9 13.11 6.10 20.66
CA GLU A 9 13.87 4.97 20.14
C GLU A 9 13.13 4.28 18.99
N LEU A 10 13.89 3.67 18.06
CA LEU A 10 13.34 3.07 16.84
C LEU A 10 12.25 2.05 17.14
N GLU A 11 12.53 1.11 18.05
CA GLU A 11 11.58 0.04 18.37
C GLU A 11 10.37 0.52 19.18
N GLU A 12 10.55 1.53 20.03
CA GLU A 12 9.45 2.13 20.79
C GLU A 12 8.47 2.84 19.85
N GLY A 13 8.99 3.75 19.01
CA GLY A 13 8.18 4.46 18.04
C GLY A 13 7.56 3.53 17.01
N TRP A 14 8.28 2.48 16.58
CA TRP A 14 7.72 1.50 15.67
C TRP A 14 6.61 0.65 16.31
N LYS A 15 6.72 0.29 17.59
CA LYS A 15 5.64 -0.43 18.29
C LYS A 15 4.34 0.37 18.27
N ASP A 16 4.41 1.68 18.47
CA ASP A 16 3.27 2.58 18.36
C ASP A 16 2.71 2.64 16.92
N MET A 17 3.60 2.72 15.92
CA MET A 17 3.21 2.67 14.52
C MET A 17 2.57 1.34 14.13
N GLN A 18 3.11 0.22 14.60
CA GLN A 18 2.59 -1.11 14.35
C GLN A 18 1.19 -1.28 14.94
N ALA A 19 0.92 -0.71 16.12
CA ALA A 19 -0.43 -0.71 16.69
C ALA A 19 -1.43 0.05 15.79
N GLY A 20 -1.00 1.19 15.23
CA GLY A 20 -1.77 1.94 14.23
C GLY A 20 -1.99 1.14 12.95
N ILE A 21 -0.95 0.50 12.40
CA ILE A 21 -1.04 -0.34 11.21
C ILE A 21 -1.99 -1.52 11.46
N ASN A 22 -1.88 -2.20 12.61
CA ASN A 22 -2.76 -3.31 12.96
C ASN A 22 -4.22 -2.86 13.13
N LYS A 23 -4.46 -1.67 13.69
CA LYS A 23 -5.81 -1.07 13.70
C LYS A 23 -6.32 -0.85 12.27
N LEU A 24 -5.50 -0.30 11.39
CA LEU A 24 -5.87 -0.10 9.99
C LEU A 24 -6.20 -1.43 9.29
N ILE A 25 -5.38 -2.47 9.48
CA ILE A 25 -5.63 -3.81 8.93
C ILE A 25 -6.99 -4.33 9.39
N ARG A 26 -7.32 -4.23 10.69
CA ARG A 26 -8.63 -4.66 11.22
C ARG A 26 -9.80 -3.93 10.56
N ILE A 27 -9.66 -2.62 10.31
CA ILE A 27 -10.66 -1.83 9.56
C ILE A 27 -10.81 -2.36 8.12
N LEU A 28 -9.69 -2.65 7.44
CA LEU A 28 -9.68 -3.14 6.06
C LEU A 28 -10.30 -4.55 5.95
N GLU A 29 -10.06 -5.41 6.93
CA GLU A 29 -10.62 -6.76 7.00
C GLU A 29 -12.09 -6.78 7.49
N GLY A 30 -12.71 -5.60 7.70
CA GLY A 30 -14.12 -5.50 8.09
C GLY A 30 -14.41 -5.92 9.53
N GLU A 31 -13.39 -5.98 10.39
CA GLU A 31 -13.58 -6.21 11.82
C GLU A 31 -14.30 -5.01 12.46
N ASN A 32 -14.92 -5.23 13.63
CA ASN A 32 -15.59 -4.17 14.38
C ASN A 32 -14.55 -3.22 15.01
N GLU A 33 -14.02 -2.32 14.18
CA GLU A 33 -13.00 -1.35 14.55
C GLU A 33 -13.41 0.06 14.09
N SER A 34 -13.21 1.01 15.00
CA SER A 34 -13.53 2.41 14.77
C SER A 34 -12.57 3.04 13.75
N GLN A 35 -13.07 3.98 12.95
CA GLN A 35 -12.21 4.79 12.09
C GLN A 35 -11.20 5.60 12.93
N PHE A 36 -10.08 6.01 12.31
CA PHE A 36 -9.13 6.89 12.97
C PHE A 36 -9.76 8.25 13.27
N ASN A 37 -9.68 8.69 14.52
CA ASN A 37 -10.00 10.06 14.89
C ASN A 37 -8.77 10.98 14.71
N ALA A 38 -8.98 12.29 14.87
CA ALA A 38 -7.93 13.28 14.70
C ALA A 38 -6.75 13.08 15.67
N GLU A 39 -7.02 12.70 16.92
CA GLU A 39 -5.99 12.47 17.93
C GLU A 39 -5.08 11.28 17.57
N GLN A 40 -5.67 10.16 17.17
CA GLN A 40 -4.93 8.97 16.73
C GLN A 40 -4.10 9.25 15.48
N TYR A 41 -4.69 9.97 14.51
CA TYR A 41 -3.96 10.42 13.33
C TYR A 41 -2.75 11.28 13.73
N MET A 42 -2.97 12.29 14.59
CA MET A 42 -1.92 13.19 15.03
C MET A 42 -0.83 12.46 15.82
N LYS A 43 -1.19 11.47 16.66
CA LYS A 43 -0.21 10.64 17.37
C LYS A 43 0.72 9.91 16.39
N LEU A 44 0.16 9.19 15.41
CA LEU A 44 0.95 8.40 14.45
C LEU A 44 1.82 9.31 13.57
N TYR A 45 1.24 10.39 13.03
CA TYR A 45 1.99 11.36 12.25
C TYR A 45 3.14 12.00 13.05
N THR A 46 2.86 12.42 14.29
CA THR A 46 3.87 13.06 15.16
C THR A 46 4.97 12.09 15.55
N THR A 47 4.64 10.80 15.72
CA THR A 47 5.63 9.75 16.01
C THR A 47 6.62 9.63 14.85
N ILE A 48 6.14 9.49 13.61
CA ILE A 48 7.03 9.47 12.43
C ILE A 48 7.82 10.77 12.30
N TYR A 49 7.15 11.92 12.44
CA TYR A 49 7.80 13.22 12.37
C TYR A 49 8.97 13.33 13.36
N ASN A 50 8.75 12.97 14.62
CA ASN A 50 9.79 13.00 15.65
C ASN A 50 10.93 12.04 15.28
N MET A 51 10.63 10.81 14.89
CA MET A 51 11.65 9.82 14.48
C MET A 51 12.48 10.24 13.26
N CYS A 52 11.96 11.12 12.40
CA CYS A 52 12.69 11.65 11.25
C CYS A 52 13.42 12.99 11.51
N THR A 53 13.14 13.67 12.63
CA THR A 53 13.66 15.03 12.91
C THR A 53 14.58 15.11 14.12
N GLN A 54 14.69 14.02 14.87
CA GLN A 54 15.65 13.90 15.96
C GLN A 54 17.09 13.96 15.45
N LYS A 55 17.99 14.44 16.31
CA LYS A 55 19.40 14.58 15.97
C LYS A 55 20.06 13.20 15.82
N PRO A 56 21.08 13.06 14.95
CA PRO A 56 21.91 11.86 14.92
C PRO A 56 22.40 11.46 16.32
N PRO A 57 22.44 10.16 16.65
CA PRO A 57 22.21 8.99 15.78
C PRO A 57 20.73 8.57 15.63
N TYR A 58 19.77 9.37 16.11
CA TYR A 58 18.35 9.00 16.23
C TYR A 58 17.46 9.43 15.04
N ASP A 59 18.06 9.80 13.90
CA ASP A 59 17.30 10.00 12.65
C ASP A 59 17.06 8.62 12.02
N TYR A 60 15.80 8.19 12.03
CA TYR A 60 15.38 6.88 11.56
C TYR A 60 14.69 6.91 10.19
N SER A 61 14.89 7.97 9.40
CA SER A 61 14.19 8.16 8.13
C SER A 61 14.37 7.00 7.14
N GLU A 62 15.60 6.47 7.03
CA GLU A 62 15.93 5.34 6.18
C GLU A 62 15.23 4.05 6.63
N GLN A 63 15.32 3.74 7.93
CA GLN A 63 14.71 2.56 8.52
C GLN A 63 13.18 2.62 8.39
N LEU A 64 12.58 3.80 8.60
CA LEU A 64 11.14 4.00 8.45
C LEU A 64 10.66 3.87 7.00
N TYR A 65 11.46 4.30 6.02
CA TYR A 65 11.17 4.06 4.60
C TYR A 65 11.18 2.55 4.27
N GLY A 66 12.13 1.81 4.83
CA GLY A 66 12.17 0.34 4.74
C GLY A 66 10.93 -0.31 5.38
N ARG A 67 10.63 0.03 6.64
CA ARG A 67 9.49 -0.54 7.38
C ARG A 67 8.14 -0.17 6.77
N TYR A 68 8.03 0.97 6.09
CA TYR A 68 6.83 1.32 5.29
C TYR A 68 6.54 0.27 4.21
N ARG A 69 7.57 -0.17 3.48
CA ARG A 69 7.43 -1.23 2.46
C ARG A 69 7.08 -2.57 3.11
N GLU A 70 7.75 -2.91 4.20
CA GLU A 70 7.53 -4.16 4.94
C GLU A 70 6.09 -4.28 5.44
N ALA A 71 5.48 -3.19 5.92
CA ALA A 71 4.09 -3.18 6.36
C ALA A 71 3.10 -3.67 5.27
N PHE A 72 3.32 -3.28 4.01
CA PHE A 72 2.51 -3.82 2.90
C PHE A 72 2.83 -5.28 2.63
N ASN A 73 4.11 -5.66 2.60
CA ASN A 73 4.51 -7.02 2.31
C ASN A 73 3.93 -8.01 3.34
N SER A 74 3.96 -7.67 4.63
CA SER A 74 3.37 -8.49 5.68
C SER A 74 1.85 -8.62 5.49
N TYR A 75 1.13 -7.51 5.31
CA TYR A 75 -0.32 -7.57 5.05
C TYR A 75 -0.67 -8.39 3.80
N ILE A 76 0.10 -8.23 2.72
CA ILE A 76 -0.09 -8.99 1.48
C ILE A 76 0.10 -10.50 1.73
N ASN A 77 1.20 -10.88 2.38
CA ASN A 77 1.53 -12.29 2.60
C ASN A 77 0.60 -12.96 3.62
N ASP A 78 0.18 -12.23 4.66
CA ASP A 78 -0.58 -12.81 5.77
C ASP A 78 -2.09 -12.84 5.51
N LYS A 79 -2.62 -11.91 4.71
CA LYS A 79 -4.06 -11.72 4.50
C LYS A 79 -4.49 -11.80 3.04
N VAL A 80 -3.82 -11.06 2.16
CA VAL A 80 -4.25 -10.88 0.76
C VAL A 80 -4.03 -12.15 -0.07
N LEU A 81 -2.80 -12.66 -0.13
CA LEU A 81 -2.46 -13.80 -0.96
C LEU A 81 -3.16 -15.09 -0.52
N PRO A 82 -3.22 -15.45 0.79
CA PRO A 82 -3.97 -16.63 1.22
C PRO A 82 -5.42 -16.60 0.74
N SER A 83 -6.10 -15.46 0.93
CA SER A 83 -7.49 -15.30 0.49
C SER A 83 -7.66 -15.42 -1.03
N LEU A 84 -6.76 -14.85 -1.83
CA LEU A 84 -6.82 -14.97 -3.29
C LEU A 84 -6.51 -16.39 -3.80
N ARG A 85 -5.71 -17.16 -3.07
CA ARG A 85 -5.36 -18.54 -3.44
C ARG A 85 -6.53 -19.50 -3.26
N GLU A 86 -7.41 -19.23 -2.30
CA GLU A 86 -8.60 -20.06 -2.00
C GLU A 86 -9.70 -19.94 -3.06
N HIS A 87 -9.79 -18.80 -3.75
CA HIS A 87 -10.89 -18.51 -4.67
C HIS A 87 -10.57 -18.79 -6.14
N ARG A 88 -11.60 -19.08 -6.95
CA ARG A 88 -11.47 -19.27 -8.40
C ARG A 88 -12.55 -18.51 -9.15
N GLU A 89 -12.33 -18.34 -10.45
CA GLU A 89 -13.31 -17.78 -11.39
C GLU A 89 -13.89 -16.45 -10.92
N GLU A 90 -15.22 -16.27 -10.97
CA GLU A 90 -15.87 -15.02 -10.60
C GLU A 90 -15.61 -14.62 -9.14
N VAL A 91 -15.55 -15.59 -8.22
CA VAL A 91 -15.28 -15.32 -6.80
C VAL A 91 -13.86 -14.75 -6.60
N LEU A 92 -12.88 -15.28 -7.35
CA LEU A 92 -11.53 -14.73 -7.38
C LEU A 92 -11.53 -13.26 -7.85
N LEU A 93 -12.34 -12.92 -8.85
CA LEU A 93 -12.42 -11.55 -9.34
C LEU A 93 -13.01 -10.60 -8.28
N ARG A 94 -14.09 -11.01 -7.61
CA ARG A 94 -14.69 -10.22 -6.52
C ARG A 94 -13.68 -9.99 -5.40
N GLU A 95 -12.98 -11.05 -4.99
CA GLU A 95 -11.94 -10.97 -3.97
C GLU A 95 -10.77 -10.07 -4.40
N LEU A 96 -10.29 -10.22 -5.63
CA LEU A 96 -9.21 -9.37 -6.17
C LEU A 96 -9.59 -7.89 -6.16
N TYR A 97 -10.81 -7.57 -6.59
CA TYR A 97 -11.30 -6.19 -6.58
C TYR A 97 -11.38 -5.63 -5.15
N GLN A 98 -11.93 -6.39 -4.22
CA GLN A 98 -12.01 -5.98 -2.81
C GLN A 98 -10.61 -5.77 -2.20
N ARG A 99 -9.69 -6.70 -2.43
CA ARG A 99 -8.30 -6.59 -1.95
C ARG A 99 -7.58 -5.39 -2.54
N TRP A 100 -7.82 -5.06 -3.82
CA TRP A 100 -7.26 -3.85 -4.43
C TRP A 100 -7.81 -2.57 -3.80
N CYS A 101 -9.12 -2.49 -3.56
CA CYS A 101 -9.74 -1.36 -2.88
C CYS A 101 -9.18 -1.15 -1.47
N ASN A 102 -9.05 -2.23 -0.71
CA ASN A 102 -8.45 -2.22 0.63
C ASN A 102 -6.99 -1.76 0.58
N HIS A 103 -6.21 -2.26 -0.39
CA HIS A 103 -4.82 -1.89 -0.57
C HIS A 103 -4.66 -0.40 -0.91
N LYS A 104 -5.47 0.15 -1.83
CA LYS A 104 -5.47 1.60 -2.12
C LYS A 104 -5.79 2.44 -0.89
N LEU A 105 -6.72 1.99 -0.06
CA LEU A 105 -7.04 2.66 1.20
C LEU A 105 -5.86 2.59 2.19
N MET A 106 -5.19 1.44 2.28
CA MET A 106 -3.97 1.28 3.09
C MET A 106 -2.86 2.23 2.64
N VAL A 107 -2.58 2.30 1.33
CA VAL A 107 -1.62 3.24 0.74
C VAL A 107 -1.96 4.67 1.13
N ARG A 108 -3.22 5.07 0.99
CA ARG A 108 -3.67 6.43 1.36
C ARG A 108 -3.39 6.75 2.84
N TRP A 109 -3.68 5.84 3.75
CA TRP A 109 -3.47 6.08 5.18
C TRP A 109 -1.99 6.07 5.56
N LEU A 110 -1.23 5.06 5.15
CA LEU A 110 0.19 4.98 5.48
C LEU A 110 0.97 6.14 4.85
N SER A 111 0.70 6.54 3.60
CA SER A 111 1.36 7.72 3.01
C SER A 111 1.06 9.01 3.78
N ARG A 112 -0.09 9.12 4.46
CA ARG A 112 -0.39 10.28 5.32
C ARG A 112 0.37 10.22 6.64
N PHE A 113 0.44 9.07 7.30
CA PHE A 113 1.21 8.93 8.53
C PHE A 113 2.71 9.16 8.30
N PHE A 114 3.23 8.66 7.17
CA PHE A 114 4.65 8.74 6.82
C PHE A 114 5.01 9.95 5.95
N ASN A 115 4.09 10.93 5.78
CA ASN A 115 4.23 12.00 4.78
C ASN A 115 5.51 12.83 4.92
N TYR A 116 6.11 12.90 6.12
CA TYR A 116 7.39 13.57 6.32
C TYR A 116 8.51 12.96 5.45
N LEU A 117 8.54 11.63 5.28
CA LEU A 117 9.54 10.97 4.44
C LEU A 117 9.45 11.45 2.99
N ASP A 118 8.25 11.54 2.41
CA ASP A 118 8.06 12.05 1.04
C ASP A 118 8.61 13.46 0.87
N ARG A 119 8.36 14.34 1.86
CA ARG A 119 8.76 15.75 1.78
C ARG A 119 10.27 15.96 1.88
N TYR A 120 10.97 15.12 2.64
CA TYR A 120 12.36 15.37 3.00
C TYR A 120 13.29 14.21 2.62
N TYR A 121 13.07 13.01 3.14
CA TYR A 121 13.96 11.87 2.93
C TYR A 121 13.92 11.38 1.47
N VAL A 122 12.74 11.05 0.96
CA VAL A 122 12.53 10.56 -0.42
C VAL A 122 13.04 11.58 -1.44
N LEU A 123 12.71 12.86 -1.23
CA LEU A 123 13.12 13.95 -2.11
C LEU A 123 14.66 14.10 -2.14
N ARG A 124 15.31 14.09 -0.97
CA ARG A 124 16.78 14.25 -0.88
C ARG A 124 17.53 13.07 -1.49
N HIS A 125 16.99 11.86 -1.36
CA HIS A 125 17.64 10.63 -1.84
C HIS A 125 17.15 10.19 -3.22
N SER A 126 16.27 10.96 -3.88
CA SER A 126 15.69 10.63 -5.19
C SER A 126 15.04 9.24 -5.24
N LEU A 127 14.39 8.85 -4.14
CA LEU A 127 13.71 7.55 -4.02
C LEU A 127 12.30 7.60 -4.62
N HIS A 128 11.66 6.43 -4.74
CA HIS A 128 10.25 6.37 -5.11
C HIS A 128 9.36 7.00 -4.03
N PRO A 129 8.40 7.87 -4.41
CA PRO A 129 7.36 8.36 -3.51
C PRO A 129 6.66 7.22 -2.77
N LEU A 130 6.26 7.44 -1.52
CA LEU A 130 5.60 6.43 -0.69
C LEU A 130 4.37 5.84 -1.37
N LYS A 131 3.55 6.69 -1.99
CA LYS A 131 2.37 6.25 -2.75
C LYS A 131 2.76 5.22 -3.82
N ASP A 132 3.83 5.49 -4.57
CA ASP A 132 4.30 4.61 -5.63
C ASP A 132 4.85 3.31 -5.04
N VAL A 133 5.65 3.39 -3.97
CA VAL A 133 6.14 2.20 -3.25
C VAL A 133 4.99 1.28 -2.84
N GLY A 134 3.94 1.85 -2.23
CA GLY A 134 2.77 1.08 -1.81
C GLY A 134 2.04 0.41 -2.97
N LEU A 135 1.86 1.11 -4.10
CA LEU A 135 1.22 0.53 -5.30
C LEU A 135 2.11 -0.55 -5.95
N LEU A 136 3.42 -0.33 -5.99
CA LEU A 136 4.40 -1.30 -6.51
C LEU A 136 4.38 -2.60 -5.69
N CYS A 137 4.21 -2.55 -4.36
CA CYS A 137 4.11 -3.77 -3.55
C CYS A 137 2.96 -4.67 -4.01
N PHE A 138 1.77 -4.10 -4.30
CA PHE A 138 0.64 -4.88 -4.81
C PHE A 138 0.91 -5.43 -6.21
N ARG A 139 1.50 -4.62 -7.08
CA ARG A 139 1.86 -5.05 -8.44
C ARG A 139 2.80 -6.26 -8.39
N ASP A 140 3.89 -6.12 -7.65
CA ASP A 140 5.01 -7.07 -7.67
C ASP A 140 4.67 -8.39 -6.98
N HIS A 141 3.76 -8.38 -6.00
CA HIS A 141 3.39 -9.59 -5.25
C HIS A 141 2.01 -10.13 -5.64
N VAL A 142 0.98 -9.29 -5.68
CA VAL A 142 -0.41 -9.73 -5.88
C VAL A 142 -0.73 -9.84 -7.36
N TYR A 143 -0.54 -8.77 -8.13
CA TYR A 143 -0.95 -8.74 -9.53
C TYR A 143 -0.20 -9.77 -10.36
N VAL A 144 1.12 -9.87 -10.21
CA VAL A 144 1.95 -10.87 -10.93
C VAL A 144 1.46 -12.29 -10.65
N GLU A 145 1.09 -12.62 -9.41
CA GLU A 145 0.61 -13.95 -9.04
C GLU A 145 -0.77 -14.28 -9.66
N VAL A 146 -1.72 -13.34 -9.59
CA VAL A 146 -3.11 -13.63 -9.93
C VAL A 146 -3.50 -13.30 -11.37
N LYS A 147 -2.70 -12.49 -12.09
CA LYS A 147 -3.03 -11.95 -13.42
C LYS A 147 -3.54 -13.01 -14.40
N ARG A 148 -2.87 -14.17 -14.48
CA ARG A 148 -3.27 -15.24 -15.41
C ARG A 148 -4.66 -15.78 -15.07
N ARG A 149 -4.89 -16.17 -13.81
CA ARG A 149 -6.16 -16.71 -13.33
C ARG A 149 -7.29 -15.69 -13.46
N ALA A 150 -7.02 -14.42 -13.15
CA ALA A 150 -7.99 -13.35 -13.30
C ALA A 150 -8.35 -13.10 -14.78
N LYS A 151 -7.36 -13.12 -15.69
CA LYS A 151 -7.61 -13.02 -17.13
C LYS A 151 -8.50 -14.15 -17.63
N ASP A 152 -8.19 -15.39 -17.26
CA ASP A 152 -8.96 -16.56 -17.69
C ASP A 152 -10.41 -16.48 -17.16
N ALA A 153 -10.60 -16.04 -15.92
CA ALA A 153 -11.92 -15.83 -15.33
C ALA A 153 -12.72 -14.74 -16.06
N VAL A 154 -12.08 -13.61 -16.42
CA VAL A 154 -12.74 -12.55 -17.20
C VAL A 154 -13.17 -13.05 -18.59
N LEU A 155 -12.32 -13.81 -19.27
CA LEU A 155 -12.65 -14.37 -20.59
C LEU A 155 -13.85 -15.32 -20.52
N LYS A 156 -13.89 -16.18 -19.49
CA LYS A 156 -15.04 -17.05 -19.23
C LYS A 156 -16.34 -16.27 -19.01
N LEU A 157 -16.31 -15.15 -18.28
CA LEU A 157 -17.50 -14.31 -18.11
C LEU A 157 -17.96 -13.72 -19.44
N ILE A 158 -17.04 -13.27 -20.29
CA ILE A 158 -17.37 -12.73 -21.62
C ILE A 158 -17.96 -13.82 -22.53
N GLU A 159 -17.46 -15.05 -22.45
CA GLU A 159 -18.00 -16.19 -23.20
C GLU A 159 -19.44 -16.50 -22.78
N ARG A 160 -19.69 -16.64 -21.47
CA ARG A 160 -21.04 -16.85 -20.91
C ARG A 160 -22.02 -15.75 -21.34
N GLU A 161 -21.58 -14.50 -21.33
CA GLU A 161 -22.39 -13.38 -21.83
C GLU A 161 -22.74 -13.50 -23.32
N ARG A 162 -21.80 -13.95 -24.15
CA ARG A 162 -22.05 -14.18 -25.59
C ARG A 162 -23.03 -15.32 -25.83
N GLU A 163 -23.07 -16.30 -24.93
CA GLU A 163 -24.03 -17.40 -24.93
C GLU A 163 -25.41 -17.00 -24.40
N GLY A 164 -25.57 -15.73 -23.97
CA GLY A 164 -26.84 -15.16 -23.53
C GLY A 164 -27.05 -15.18 -22.02
N GLU A 165 -26.05 -15.56 -21.23
CA GLU A 165 -26.12 -15.47 -19.78
C GLU A 165 -26.01 -14.03 -19.29
N LEU A 166 -26.73 -13.71 -18.21
CA LEU A 166 -26.56 -12.45 -17.50
C LEU A 166 -25.31 -12.50 -16.61
N ILE A 167 -24.39 -11.54 -16.79
CA ILE A 167 -23.17 -11.42 -16.00
C ILE A 167 -23.07 -10.07 -15.28
N ASP A 168 -22.19 -10.01 -14.28
CA ASP A 168 -21.81 -8.75 -13.64
C ASP A 168 -20.77 -7.99 -14.51
N ARG A 169 -21.26 -7.18 -15.45
CA ARG A 169 -20.40 -6.32 -16.29
C ARG A 169 -19.58 -5.31 -15.50
N ALA A 170 -20.09 -4.86 -14.34
CA ALA A 170 -19.37 -3.92 -13.49
C ALA A 170 -18.12 -4.57 -12.90
N LEU A 171 -18.22 -5.82 -12.47
CA LEU A 171 -17.07 -6.61 -12.03
C LEU A 171 -16.02 -6.75 -13.14
N VAL A 172 -16.42 -7.10 -14.37
CA VAL A 172 -15.48 -7.19 -15.51
C VAL A 172 -14.75 -5.86 -15.72
N LYS A 173 -15.50 -4.75 -15.75
CA LYS A 173 -14.91 -3.41 -15.88
C LYS A 173 -13.91 -3.11 -14.76
N ASN A 174 -14.28 -3.38 -13.51
CA ASN A 174 -13.43 -3.12 -12.35
C ASN A 174 -12.10 -3.89 -12.42
N ILE A 175 -12.10 -5.13 -12.91
CA ILE A 175 -10.87 -5.92 -13.09
C ILE A 175 -10.02 -5.38 -14.24
N LEU A 176 -10.64 -4.95 -15.34
CA LEU A 176 -9.92 -4.31 -16.44
C LEU A 176 -9.27 -3.00 -16.00
N ASP A 177 -9.95 -2.20 -15.17
CA ASP A 177 -9.40 -0.99 -14.58
C ASP A 177 -8.16 -1.31 -13.72
N ILE A 178 -8.20 -2.39 -12.92
CA ILE A 178 -7.00 -2.90 -12.23
C ILE A 178 -5.90 -3.22 -13.23
N PHE A 179 -6.18 -3.96 -14.30
CA PHE A 179 -5.16 -4.33 -15.27
C PHE A 179 -4.50 -3.12 -15.93
N ILE A 180 -5.25 -2.05 -16.16
CA ILE A 180 -4.73 -0.78 -16.67
C ILE A 180 -3.88 -0.07 -15.61
N GLU A 181 -4.37 0.04 -14.37
CA GLU A 181 -3.66 0.66 -13.24
C GLU A 181 -2.32 -0.06 -12.92
N GLN A 182 -2.22 -1.37 -13.17
CA GLN A 182 -1.01 -2.17 -12.88
C GLN A 182 0.01 -2.22 -14.03
N GLN A 183 -0.31 -1.64 -15.20
CA GLN A 183 0.67 -1.56 -16.27
C GLN A 183 1.79 -0.59 -15.87
N PRO A 184 3.06 -0.94 -16.16
CA PRO A 184 4.13 0.05 -16.04
C PRO A 184 3.74 1.23 -16.93
N ALA A 185 3.82 2.45 -16.40
CA ALA A 185 3.77 3.63 -17.25
C ALA A 185 4.77 3.41 -18.37
N ALA A 186 4.32 3.45 -19.63
CA ALA A 186 5.21 3.48 -20.77
C ALA A 186 6.31 4.48 -20.42
N ALA A 187 7.57 4.10 -20.60
CA ALA A 187 8.72 4.94 -20.26
C ALA A 187 8.63 6.27 -21.02
N VAL A 188 7.87 7.22 -20.48
CA VAL A 188 7.91 8.62 -20.85
C VAL A 188 9.26 9.06 -20.32
N GLY A 189 10.23 9.15 -21.23
CA GLY A 189 11.60 9.50 -20.91
C GLY A 189 11.61 10.69 -19.97
N ARG A 190 12.19 10.53 -18.79
CA ARG A 190 12.53 11.67 -17.95
C ARG A 190 13.65 12.43 -18.65
N PRO A 191 13.49 13.71 -19.03
CA PRO A 191 14.62 14.52 -19.41
C PRO A 191 15.36 14.91 -18.13
N GLY A 192 16.68 14.70 -18.10
CA GLY A 192 17.58 15.33 -17.13
C GLY A 192 17.96 14.47 -15.92
N GLY A 193 18.90 13.55 -16.11
CA GLY A 193 19.93 13.26 -15.11
C GLY A 193 21.25 13.86 -15.61
N PRO A 194 22.07 14.49 -14.75
CA PRO A 194 23.30 15.15 -15.19
C PRO A 194 24.28 14.10 -15.72
N ALA A 195 24.88 14.40 -16.88
CA ALA A 195 26.04 13.67 -17.36
C ALA A 195 27.18 13.86 -16.35
N LEU A 196 27.60 12.76 -15.73
CA LEU A 196 28.84 12.72 -14.98
C LEU A 196 30.00 12.84 -15.98
N VAL A 197 30.83 13.87 -15.78
CA VAL A 197 32.20 13.93 -16.32
C VAL A 197 33.10 13.20 -15.34
#